data_AF-W4M247-F1
#
_entry.id   AF-W4M247-F1
#
_cell.length_a   1.000
_cell.length_b   1.000
_cell.length_c   1.000
_cell.angle_alpha   90.00
_cell.angle_beta   90.00
_cell.angle_gamma   90.00
#
_symmetry.space_group_name_H-M   'P 1'
#
loop_
_entity.id
_entity.type
_entity.pdbx_description
1 polymer ?
#
loop_
_entity_poly.entity_id
_entity_poly.type
_entity_poly.pdbx_seq_one_letter_code
_entity_poly.pdbx_strand_id
1 'polypeptide(L)'
;MLKCKHYRICKLIAPSNTETQEDEWLCILHSKNPRKNINKFKEAFEANRDQSEFMSDFSYVFFPEDYIFFSHGDPLRIFREQFLHFNNATFSGSPDFSLTFFEGQVNFSSAKFLRGADFSSSTFEQTVDFSNAQFYEEKGGDSNKENQEIDFRRATFHDIARFEGTKFYEKAEFSDSRFFESADFSESVFSSGGRFEQVTFAKRVAFWATQFDGGTISFRYALFLEGAFFASPMVSRPGVEKRVETRQELSRMTKESDEILIRSSYTMEKLDRHIVAIAKKLRCQKRSWLI
;
A
#
# COMPACT_ATOMS: atom_id res chain seq x y z
N MET A 1 -23.35 24.74 15.90
CA MET A 1 -22.49 24.03 14.92
C MET A 1 -21.84 22.85 15.62
N LEU A 2 -22.08 21.63 15.16
CA LEU A 2 -21.64 20.40 15.83
C LEU A 2 -20.26 19.97 15.29
N LYS A 3 -19.37 19.54 16.19
CA LYS A 3 -18.02 19.08 15.80
C LYS A 3 -18.11 17.73 15.10
N CYS A 4 -17.21 17.49 14.14
CA CYS A 4 -17.09 16.16 13.54
C CYS A 4 -16.81 15.09 14.60
N LYS A 5 -17.33 13.86 14.44
CA LYS A 5 -16.96 12.69 15.26
C LYS A 5 -15.45 12.53 15.39
N HIS A 6 -14.72 12.82 14.31
CA HIS A 6 -13.25 12.78 14.25
C HIS A 6 -12.60 14.17 14.38
N TYR A 7 -13.22 15.11 15.12
CA TYR A 7 -12.74 16.49 15.24
C TYR A 7 -11.30 16.61 15.71
N ARG A 8 -10.80 15.67 16.52
CA ARG A 8 -9.39 15.66 16.95
C ARG A 8 -8.42 15.56 15.77
N ILE A 9 -8.83 14.89 14.70
CA ILE A 9 -8.09 14.67 13.45
C ILE A 9 -8.35 15.84 12.49
N CYS A 10 -9.61 16.06 12.08
CA CYS A 10 -9.87 17.02 11.00
C CYS A 10 -9.96 18.49 11.43
N LYS A 11 -10.28 18.78 12.70
CA LYS A 11 -10.63 20.13 13.20
C LYS A 11 -11.82 20.79 12.49
N LEU A 12 -12.64 20.01 11.76
CA LEU A 12 -13.79 20.50 11.00
C LEU A 12 -15.11 20.31 11.73
N ILE A 13 -16.07 21.18 11.41
CA ILE A 13 -17.45 21.13 11.88
C ILE A 13 -18.26 20.24 10.91
N ALA A 14 -19.23 19.49 11.44
CA ALA A 14 -20.20 18.76 10.63
C ALA A 14 -21.28 19.72 10.08
N PRO A 15 -21.67 19.62 8.80
CA PRO A 15 -22.72 20.46 8.24
C PRO A 15 -24.04 20.24 8.99
N SER A 16 -24.85 21.29 9.13
CA SER A 16 -26.10 21.29 9.90
C SER A 16 -27.22 20.41 9.33
N ASN A 17 -27.06 19.89 8.11
CA ASN A 17 -28.12 19.28 7.31
C ASN A 17 -27.79 17.83 6.89
N THR A 18 -27.31 16.98 7.79
CA THR A 18 -27.09 15.57 7.45
C THR A 18 -28.44 14.84 7.37
N GLU A 19 -29.00 14.77 6.16
CA GLU A 19 -30.11 13.88 5.76
C GLU A 19 -29.65 12.40 5.70
N THR A 20 -28.96 11.90 6.74
CA THR A 20 -28.57 10.50 6.81
C THR A 20 -28.92 9.93 8.18
N GLN A 21 -29.72 8.86 8.16
CA GLN A 21 -30.26 8.08 9.28
C GLN A 21 -29.20 7.29 10.09
N GLU A 22 -27.98 7.81 10.23
CA GLU A 22 -26.98 7.27 11.17
C GLU A 22 -26.44 8.43 12.00
N ASP A 23 -26.43 8.28 13.33
CA ASP A 23 -26.12 9.27 14.38
C ASP A 23 -24.69 9.87 14.35
N GLU A 24 -24.06 10.01 13.19
CA GLU A 24 -22.69 10.49 13.05
C GLU A 24 -22.63 11.87 12.39
N TRP A 25 -22.28 12.87 13.20
CA TRP A 25 -21.91 14.20 12.74
C TRP A 25 -20.56 14.14 12.02
N LEU A 26 -20.57 13.96 10.69
CA LEU A 26 -19.35 13.83 9.88
C LEU A 26 -19.09 15.08 9.04
N CYS A 27 -17.83 15.53 8.99
CA CYS A 27 -17.41 16.59 8.07
C CYS A 27 -17.17 16.05 6.66
N ILE A 28 -16.80 16.94 5.73
CA ILE A 28 -16.54 16.56 4.33
C ILE A 28 -15.46 15.46 4.18
N LEU A 29 -14.43 15.43 5.03
CA LEU A 29 -13.38 14.40 5.00
C LEU A 29 -13.92 13.03 5.39
N HIS A 30 -14.78 12.98 6.40
CA HIS A 30 -15.25 11.74 7.02
C HIS A 30 -16.62 11.27 6.52
N SER A 31 -17.33 12.09 5.74
CA SER A 31 -18.62 11.71 5.13
C SER A 31 -18.46 10.48 4.23
N LYS A 32 -19.30 9.46 4.41
CA LYS A 32 -19.32 8.22 3.61
C LYS A 32 -19.87 8.39 2.19
N ASN A 33 -20.21 9.61 1.76
CA ASN A 33 -20.69 9.86 0.39
C ASN A 33 -19.53 9.79 -0.61
N PRO A 34 -19.48 8.80 -1.53
CA PRO A 34 -18.40 8.65 -2.51
C PRO A 34 -18.38 9.76 -3.57
N ARG A 35 -19.50 10.46 -3.78
CA ARG A 35 -19.68 11.56 -4.75
C ARG A 35 -19.80 12.92 -4.10
N LYS A 36 -19.21 13.08 -2.90
CA LYS A 36 -19.15 14.38 -2.22
C LYS A 36 -18.39 15.41 -3.04
N ASN A 37 -18.64 16.69 -2.75
CA ASN A 37 -18.03 17.79 -3.51
C ASN A 37 -16.49 17.73 -3.46
N ILE A 38 -15.88 17.40 -4.59
CA ILE A 38 -14.44 17.13 -4.70
C ILE A 38 -13.58 18.35 -4.38
N ASN A 39 -14.03 19.56 -4.75
CA ASN A 39 -13.29 20.79 -4.50
C ASN A 39 -13.25 21.11 -3.00
N LYS A 40 -14.41 21.04 -2.33
CA LYS A 40 -14.48 21.19 -0.86
C LYS A 40 -13.71 20.11 -0.12
N PHE A 41 -13.71 18.89 -0.64
CA PHE A 41 -12.91 17.81 -0.08
C PHE A 41 -11.40 18.10 -0.22
N LYS A 42 -10.94 18.50 -1.41
CA LYS A 42 -9.54 18.88 -1.67
C LYS A 42 -9.09 20.03 -0.77
N GLU A 43 -9.87 21.09 -0.67
CA GLU A 43 -9.58 22.21 0.24
C GLU A 43 -9.44 21.76 1.69
N ALA A 44 -10.37 20.93 2.17
CA ALA A 44 -10.33 20.38 3.53
C ALA A 44 -9.16 19.41 3.74
N PHE A 45 -8.78 18.65 2.72
CA PHE A 45 -7.70 17.68 2.75
C PHE A 45 -6.35 18.39 2.86
N GLU A 46 -6.07 19.37 2.00
CA GLU A 46 -4.83 20.15 2.06
C GLU A 46 -4.75 20.95 3.37
N ALA A 47 -5.86 21.56 3.81
CA ALA A 47 -5.90 22.24 5.11
C ALA A 47 -5.68 21.29 6.31
N ASN A 48 -5.95 19.98 6.16
CA ASN A 48 -5.63 18.98 7.18
C ASN A 48 -4.17 18.52 7.09
N ARG A 49 -3.64 18.35 5.86
CA ARG A 49 -2.25 18.02 5.59
C ARG A 49 -1.29 19.07 6.19
N ASP A 50 -1.66 20.34 6.08
CA ASP A 50 -0.87 21.48 6.55
C ASP A 50 -0.92 21.72 8.07
N GLN A 51 -1.61 20.87 8.85
CA GLN A 51 -1.74 21.05 10.31
C GLN A 51 -0.45 20.74 11.09
N SER A 52 0.50 20.04 10.47
CA SER A 52 1.76 19.64 11.10
C SER A 52 2.87 19.56 10.07
N GLU A 53 4.08 19.98 10.46
CA GLU A 53 5.27 19.96 9.61
C GLU A 53 5.78 18.53 9.34
N PHE A 54 5.45 17.58 10.22
CA PHE A 54 6.04 16.23 10.21
C PHE A 54 5.03 15.10 10.03
N MET A 55 3.74 15.36 10.25
CA MET A 55 2.71 14.33 10.31
C MET A 55 1.47 14.77 9.55
N SER A 56 0.93 13.89 8.71
CA SER A 56 -0.42 14.07 8.18
C SER A 56 -1.31 12.91 8.63
N ASP A 57 -2.41 13.26 9.30
CA ASP A 57 -3.35 12.30 9.86
C ASP A 57 -4.66 12.27 9.08
N PHE A 58 -4.76 11.30 8.18
CA PHE A 58 -5.95 11.00 7.38
C PHE A 58 -6.69 9.77 7.90
N SER A 59 -6.55 9.46 9.20
CA SER A 59 -7.29 8.37 9.81
C SER A 59 -8.80 8.56 9.63
N TYR A 60 -9.48 7.46 9.30
CA TYR A 60 -10.93 7.41 9.06
C TYR A 60 -11.43 8.23 7.86
N VAL A 61 -10.56 8.89 7.10
CA VAL A 61 -10.97 9.70 5.93
C VAL A 61 -11.60 8.78 4.89
N PHE A 62 -12.70 9.25 4.31
CA PHE A 62 -13.41 8.55 3.24
C PHE A 62 -13.07 9.26 1.92
N PHE A 63 -12.14 8.76 1.13
CA PHE A 63 -11.76 9.35 -0.14
C PHE A 63 -12.87 9.12 -1.19
N PRO A 64 -13.32 10.17 -1.91
CA PRO A 64 -14.33 10.04 -2.96
C PRO A 64 -13.80 9.27 -4.17
N GLU A 65 -14.69 8.79 -5.03
CA GLU A 65 -14.36 7.94 -6.19
C GLU A 65 -13.32 8.59 -7.13
N ASP A 66 -13.44 9.90 -7.36
CA ASP A 66 -12.62 10.63 -8.33
C ASP A 66 -11.43 11.37 -7.69
N TYR A 67 -11.04 11.00 -6.46
CA TYR A 67 -9.91 11.65 -5.80
C TYR A 67 -8.58 11.19 -6.38
N ILE A 68 -7.79 12.16 -6.84
CA ILE A 68 -6.41 11.96 -7.31
C ILE A 68 -5.45 12.62 -6.32
N PHE A 69 -4.45 11.87 -5.84
CA PHE A 69 -3.41 12.38 -4.95
C PHE A 69 -2.40 13.24 -5.69
N PHE A 70 -2.07 12.84 -6.91
CA PHE A 70 -1.12 13.53 -7.77
C PHE A 70 -1.84 13.99 -9.04
N SER A 71 -1.65 15.25 -9.41
CA SER A 71 -2.17 15.74 -10.69
C SER A 71 -1.40 15.11 -11.85
N HIS A 72 -2.06 14.96 -13.00
CA HIS A 72 -1.40 14.47 -14.21
C HIS A 72 -0.20 15.35 -14.54
N GLY A 73 0.99 14.74 -14.58
CA GLY A 73 2.25 15.44 -14.86
C GLY A 73 2.96 16.01 -13.63
N ASP A 74 2.58 15.64 -12.39
CA ASP A 74 3.43 15.89 -11.23
C ASP A 74 4.75 15.11 -11.40
N PRO A 75 5.89 15.78 -11.61
CA PRO A 75 7.15 15.10 -11.85
C PRO A 75 7.68 14.41 -10.59
N LEU A 76 7.12 14.71 -9.42
CA LEU A 76 7.58 14.22 -8.12
C LEU A 76 6.38 13.71 -7.32
N ARG A 77 5.98 12.46 -7.58
CA ARG A 77 4.99 11.72 -6.79
C ARG A 77 5.58 11.35 -5.43
N ILE A 78 5.60 12.30 -4.50
CA ILE A 78 6.32 12.15 -3.22
C ILE A 78 5.43 12.55 -2.04
N PHE A 79 5.36 11.66 -1.04
CA PHE A 79 4.96 12.00 0.31
C PHE A 79 6.21 12.18 1.18
N ARG A 80 6.33 13.37 1.80
CA ARG A 80 7.51 13.79 2.59
C ARG A 80 7.28 13.76 4.08
N GLU A 81 6.06 13.45 4.48
CA GLU A 81 5.63 13.33 5.85
C GLU A 81 6.48 12.28 6.56
N GLN A 82 6.98 12.59 7.75
CA GLN A 82 7.68 11.61 8.58
C GLN A 82 6.72 10.50 9.02
N PHE A 83 5.46 10.87 9.26
CA PHE A 83 4.36 9.96 9.59
C PHE A 83 3.12 10.29 8.75
N LEU A 84 2.72 9.34 7.90
CA LEU A 84 1.56 9.45 7.03
C LEU A 84 0.51 8.41 7.44
N HIS A 85 -0.58 8.87 8.06
CA HIS A 85 -1.62 7.99 8.58
C HIS A 85 -2.83 7.94 7.65
N PHE A 86 -3.14 6.74 7.17
CA PHE A 86 -4.38 6.36 6.49
C PHE A 86 -5.10 5.22 7.23
N ASN A 87 -4.79 4.98 8.50
CA ASN A 87 -5.40 3.87 9.23
C ASN A 87 -6.92 4.05 9.34
N ASN A 88 -7.66 2.98 9.06
CA ASN A 88 -9.12 2.99 8.94
C ASN A 88 -9.68 3.92 7.84
N ALA A 89 -8.84 4.46 6.93
CA ALA A 89 -9.33 5.23 5.79
C ALA A 89 -10.10 4.32 4.82
N THR A 90 -11.01 4.90 4.05
CA THR A 90 -11.74 4.21 2.98
C THR A 90 -11.50 4.91 1.66
N PHE A 91 -11.05 4.16 0.65
CA PHE A 91 -10.84 4.66 -0.71
C PHE A 91 -11.98 4.16 -1.60
N SER A 92 -12.92 5.04 -1.96
CA SER A 92 -14.09 4.65 -2.76
C SER A 92 -13.75 4.38 -4.23
N GLY A 93 -12.71 5.06 -4.73
CA GLY A 93 -12.20 4.92 -6.08
C GLY A 93 -11.00 3.97 -6.15
N SER A 94 -10.27 4.07 -7.27
CA SER A 94 -9.03 3.33 -7.48
C SER A 94 -7.83 4.25 -7.18
N PRO A 95 -7.28 4.27 -5.96
CA PRO A 95 -6.18 5.18 -5.66
C PRO A 95 -4.93 4.79 -6.44
N ASP A 96 -4.32 5.79 -7.08
CA ASP A 96 -3.07 5.65 -7.80
C ASP A 96 -1.91 6.18 -6.94
N PHE A 97 -1.15 5.24 -6.38
CA PHE A 97 0.14 5.43 -5.71
C PHE A 97 1.30 4.84 -6.53
N SER A 98 1.10 4.58 -7.83
CA SER A 98 2.18 4.12 -8.69
C SER A 98 3.32 5.13 -8.72
N LEU A 99 4.56 4.66 -8.87
CA LEU A 99 5.76 5.50 -8.93
C LEU A 99 5.94 6.47 -7.73
N THR A 100 5.20 6.25 -6.63
CA THR A 100 5.18 7.16 -5.49
C THR A 100 6.31 6.84 -4.53
N PHE A 101 7.06 7.86 -4.11
CA PHE A 101 8.09 7.76 -3.08
C PHE A 101 7.52 8.23 -1.74
N PHE A 102 7.45 7.33 -0.77
CA PHE A 102 7.08 7.62 0.62
C PHE A 102 8.34 7.73 1.46
N GLU A 103 8.68 8.96 1.87
CA GLU A 103 9.93 9.27 2.59
C GLU A 103 9.90 8.82 4.06
N GLY A 104 8.73 8.87 4.70
CA GLY A 104 8.53 8.49 6.09
C GLY A 104 7.68 7.22 6.26
N GLN A 105 7.26 6.97 7.49
CA GLN A 105 6.44 5.83 7.85
C GLN A 105 5.02 6.01 7.34
N VAL A 106 4.43 4.95 6.79
CA VAL A 106 3.07 4.98 6.24
C VAL A 106 2.21 3.92 6.90
N ASN A 107 1.05 4.34 7.41
CA ASN A 107 0.12 3.46 8.09
C ASN A 107 -1.21 3.36 7.32
N PHE A 108 -1.42 2.26 6.63
CA PHE A 108 -2.67 1.84 5.99
C PHE A 108 -3.42 0.77 6.80
N SER A 109 -3.09 0.57 8.09
CA SER A 109 -3.71 -0.49 8.88
C SER A 109 -5.23 -0.34 8.94
N SER A 110 -5.94 -1.44 8.73
CA SER A 110 -7.41 -1.46 8.64
C SER A 110 -8.01 -0.54 7.56
N ALA A 111 -7.22 -0.04 6.60
CA ALA A 111 -7.76 0.73 5.49
C ALA A 111 -8.59 -0.16 4.56
N LYS A 112 -9.63 0.41 3.97
CA LYS A 112 -10.52 -0.26 3.01
C LYS A 112 -10.32 0.35 1.62
N PHE A 113 -9.91 -0.46 0.67
CA PHE A 113 -9.91 -0.10 -0.74
C PHE A 113 -11.20 -0.68 -1.34
N LEU A 114 -12.02 0.19 -1.97
CA LEU A 114 -13.30 -0.16 -2.61
C LEU A 114 -13.30 -0.07 -4.17
N ARG A 115 -12.23 0.39 -4.85
CA ARG A 115 -11.78 -0.14 -6.20
C ARG A 115 -10.26 -0.44 -6.28
N GLY A 116 -9.77 -1.05 -7.37
CA GLY A 116 -8.37 -1.49 -7.53
C GLY A 116 -7.35 -0.45 -7.02
N ALA A 117 -6.22 -0.88 -6.46
CA ALA A 117 -5.24 0.03 -5.86
C ALA A 117 -3.87 -0.20 -6.49
N ASP A 118 -3.28 0.86 -7.03
CA ASP A 118 -2.01 0.79 -7.74
C ASP A 118 -0.88 1.34 -6.85
N PHE A 119 0.00 0.46 -6.39
CA PHE A 119 1.25 0.74 -5.71
C PHE A 119 2.46 0.30 -6.56
N SER A 120 2.27 0.11 -7.87
CA SER A 120 3.31 -0.39 -8.75
C SER A 120 4.48 0.58 -8.85
N SER A 121 5.70 0.05 -8.78
CA SER A 121 6.93 0.85 -8.77
C SER A 121 6.98 1.94 -7.69
N SER A 122 6.16 1.83 -6.63
CA SER A 122 6.26 2.70 -5.46
C SER A 122 7.47 2.32 -4.60
N THR A 123 7.96 3.28 -3.83
CA THR A 123 9.09 3.09 -2.91
C THR A 123 8.70 3.54 -1.52
N PHE A 124 8.79 2.62 -0.56
CA PHE A 124 8.64 2.89 0.86
C PHE A 124 10.03 2.91 1.50
N GLU A 125 10.50 4.10 1.90
CA GLU A 125 11.82 4.28 2.51
C GLU A 125 11.87 3.81 3.97
N GLN A 126 10.73 3.89 4.65
CA GLN A 126 10.56 3.47 6.04
C GLN A 126 9.44 2.44 6.15
N THR A 127 9.22 1.94 7.36
CA THR A 127 8.16 0.99 7.69
C THR A 127 6.81 1.37 7.04
N VAL A 128 6.19 0.40 6.38
CA VAL A 128 4.81 0.49 5.89
C VAL A 128 3.93 -0.59 6.52
N ASP A 129 2.74 -0.20 6.94
CA ASP A 129 1.79 -1.06 7.63
C ASP A 129 0.45 -1.15 6.88
N PHE A 130 0.18 -2.28 6.24
CA PHE A 130 -1.10 -2.67 5.65
C PHE A 130 -1.88 -3.67 6.52
N SER A 131 -1.51 -3.83 7.79
CA SER A 131 -2.10 -4.89 8.64
C SER A 131 -3.61 -4.72 8.74
N ASN A 132 -4.35 -5.80 8.56
CA ASN A 132 -5.82 -5.85 8.53
C ASN A 132 -6.47 -4.99 7.43
N ALA A 133 -5.71 -4.46 6.47
CA ALA A 133 -6.29 -3.76 5.32
C ALA A 133 -7.13 -4.71 4.47
N GLN A 134 -8.08 -4.14 3.72
CA GLN A 134 -9.00 -4.88 2.87
C GLN A 134 -8.95 -4.32 1.45
N PHE A 135 -8.64 -5.19 0.49
CA PHE A 135 -8.63 -4.90 -0.93
C PHE A 135 -9.74 -5.70 -1.62
N TYR A 136 -10.87 -5.04 -1.92
CA TYR A 136 -12.19 -5.65 -2.24
C TYR A 136 -12.70 -6.53 -1.09
N GLU A 137 -13.84 -7.21 -1.05
CA GLU A 137 -15.19 -6.78 -1.45
C GLU A 137 -16.05 -6.59 -0.18
N GLU A 138 -16.84 -5.52 -0.09
CA GLU A 138 -18.09 -5.57 0.69
C GLU A 138 -19.27 -5.06 -0.16
N LYS A 139 -19.70 -5.97 -1.05
CA LYS A 139 -20.88 -6.11 -1.93
C LYS A 139 -21.64 -4.87 -2.42
N GLY A 140 -21.66 -4.75 -3.76
CA GLY A 140 -22.76 -4.14 -4.52
C GLY A 140 -22.38 -2.89 -5.33
N GLY A 141 -21.41 -2.98 -6.25
CA GLY A 141 -21.01 -1.83 -7.06
C GLY A 141 -20.30 -2.19 -8.36
N ASP A 142 -21.10 -2.47 -9.39
CA ASP A 142 -20.80 -2.45 -10.84
C ASP A 142 -19.46 -3.05 -11.31
N SER A 143 -19.55 -4.23 -11.91
CA SER A 143 -18.47 -5.06 -12.46
C SER A 143 -17.86 -4.52 -13.76
N ASN A 144 -17.76 -3.20 -13.93
CA ASN A 144 -17.06 -2.64 -15.08
C ASN A 144 -15.55 -2.81 -14.87
N LYS A 145 -15.06 -3.82 -15.59
CA LYS A 145 -13.88 -4.68 -15.37
C LYS A 145 -12.54 -4.11 -15.85
N GLU A 146 -12.44 -2.82 -16.14
CA GLU A 146 -11.18 -2.28 -16.64
C GLU A 146 -10.32 -1.79 -15.47
N ASN A 147 -9.23 -2.53 -15.22
CA ASN A 147 -8.11 -2.12 -14.37
C ASN A 147 -8.36 -2.06 -12.84
N GLN A 148 -9.07 -3.06 -12.28
CA GLN A 148 -9.29 -3.21 -10.83
C GLN A 148 -8.28 -4.17 -10.16
N GLU A 149 -7.00 -4.12 -10.55
CA GLU A 149 -5.96 -4.96 -9.93
C GLU A 149 -5.48 -4.38 -8.59
N ILE A 150 -4.96 -5.24 -7.72
CA ILE A 150 -4.23 -4.85 -6.52
C ILE A 150 -2.75 -4.99 -6.84
N ASP A 151 -2.11 -3.89 -7.23
CA ASP A 151 -0.82 -3.93 -7.90
C ASP A 151 0.30 -3.40 -7.01
N PHE A 152 1.21 -4.29 -6.62
CA PHE A 152 2.47 -4.00 -5.94
C PHE A 152 3.68 -4.38 -6.83
N ARG A 153 3.48 -4.55 -8.15
CA ARG A 153 4.58 -4.93 -9.05
C ARG A 153 5.70 -3.93 -8.99
N ARG A 154 6.94 -4.41 -8.89
CA ARG A 154 8.15 -3.57 -8.79
C ARG A 154 8.16 -2.60 -7.61
N ALA A 155 7.25 -2.75 -6.64
CA ALA A 155 7.31 -1.96 -5.42
C ALA A 155 8.58 -2.30 -4.63
N THR A 156 9.17 -1.29 -4.00
CA THR A 156 10.39 -1.43 -3.20
C THR A 156 10.12 -1.05 -1.76
N PHE A 157 10.39 -1.97 -0.84
CA PHE A 157 10.24 -1.81 0.60
C PHE A 157 11.64 -1.85 1.24
N HIS A 158 12.16 -0.69 1.64
CA HIS A 158 13.51 -0.58 2.23
C HIS A 158 13.57 -1.00 3.70
N ASP A 159 12.43 -0.92 4.40
CA ASP A 159 12.27 -1.27 5.80
C ASP A 159 11.09 -2.25 5.96
N ILE A 160 10.70 -2.57 7.19
CA ILE A 160 9.67 -3.56 7.53
C ILE A 160 8.36 -3.28 6.77
N ALA A 161 7.84 -4.30 6.08
CA ALA A 161 6.55 -4.25 5.41
C ALA A 161 5.56 -5.23 6.07
N ARG A 162 4.47 -4.71 6.64
CA ARG A 162 3.43 -5.52 7.29
C ARG A 162 2.19 -5.63 6.41
N PHE A 163 1.78 -6.86 6.14
CA PHE A 163 0.53 -7.27 5.49
C PHE A 163 -0.21 -8.29 6.37
N GLU A 164 0.05 -8.27 7.68
CA GLU A 164 -0.53 -9.20 8.64
C GLU A 164 -2.06 -9.06 8.64
N GLY A 165 -2.80 -10.17 8.48
CA GLY A 165 -4.26 -10.15 8.47
C GLY A 165 -4.89 -9.41 7.27
N THR A 166 -4.09 -8.97 6.28
CA THR A 166 -4.61 -8.28 5.08
C THR A 166 -5.50 -9.21 4.26
N LYS A 167 -6.63 -8.70 3.77
CA LYS A 167 -7.55 -9.46 2.91
C LYS A 167 -7.50 -8.95 1.47
N PHE A 168 -7.04 -9.80 0.56
CA PHE A 168 -7.04 -9.59 -0.88
C PHE A 168 -8.18 -10.41 -1.48
N TYR A 169 -9.30 -9.78 -1.83
CA TYR A 169 -10.43 -10.50 -2.41
C TYR A 169 -10.28 -10.66 -3.91
N GLU A 170 -9.66 -9.68 -4.56
CA GLU A 170 -9.20 -9.76 -5.95
C GLU A 170 -7.74 -10.22 -6.01
N LYS A 171 -7.25 -10.45 -7.23
CA LYS A 171 -5.88 -10.91 -7.46
C LYS A 171 -4.86 -9.85 -7.05
N ALA A 172 -3.91 -10.24 -6.22
CA ALA A 172 -2.81 -9.37 -5.77
C ALA A 172 -1.50 -9.66 -6.52
N GLU A 173 -0.86 -8.63 -7.07
CA GLU A 173 0.35 -8.76 -7.87
C GLU A 173 1.55 -8.16 -7.12
N PHE A 174 2.50 -9.00 -6.71
CA PHE A 174 3.76 -8.61 -6.07
C PHE A 174 4.98 -8.91 -6.95
N SER A 175 4.77 -9.16 -8.25
CA SER A 175 5.84 -9.59 -9.15
C SER A 175 6.94 -8.53 -9.26
N ASP A 176 8.20 -8.96 -9.32
CA ASP A 176 9.38 -8.09 -9.38
C ASP A 176 9.54 -7.11 -8.18
N SER A 177 8.75 -7.25 -7.12
CA SER A 177 8.90 -6.43 -5.91
C SER A 177 10.11 -6.83 -5.08
N ARG A 178 10.59 -5.91 -4.23
CA ARG A 178 11.80 -6.10 -3.41
C ARG A 178 11.53 -5.71 -1.96
N PHE A 179 11.83 -6.62 -1.04
CA PHE A 179 11.77 -6.41 0.40
C PHE A 179 13.18 -6.51 0.96
N PHE A 180 13.76 -5.38 1.36
CA PHE A 180 15.12 -5.32 1.90
C PHE A 180 15.18 -5.69 3.38
N GLU A 181 14.10 -5.45 4.12
CA GLU A 181 13.93 -5.88 5.49
C GLU A 181 12.81 -6.92 5.62
N SER A 182 12.44 -7.26 6.85
CA SER A 182 11.46 -8.32 7.10
C SER A 182 10.08 -7.97 6.54
N ALA A 183 9.40 -8.96 5.96
CA ALA A 183 8.04 -8.83 5.45
C ALA A 183 7.10 -9.83 6.16
N ASP A 184 5.89 -9.39 6.51
CA ASP A 184 4.93 -10.23 7.23
C ASP A 184 3.60 -10.31 6.48
N PHE A 185 3.26 -11.50 5.98
CA PHE A 185 1.97 -11.82 5.36
C PHE A 185 1.16 -12.80 6.22
N SER A 186 1.51 -12.95 7.50
CA SER A 186 0.83 -13.89 8.39
C SER A 186 -0.65 -13.55 8.51
N GLU A 187 -1.49 -14.57 8.62
CA GLU A 187 -2.96 -14.42 8.76
C GLU A 187 -3.67 -13.70 7.60
N SER A 188 -2.96 -13.36 6.53
CA SER A 188 -3.57 -12.75 5.33
C SER A 188 -4.44 -13.74 4.56
N VAL A 189 -5.36 -13.22 3.76
CA VAL A 189 -6.29 -14.02 2.93
C VAL A 189 -6.16 -13.58 1.48
N PHE A 190 -5.86 -14.52 0.58
CA PHE A 190 -5.91 -14.30 -0.87
C PHE A 190 -7.06 -15.11 -1.47
N SER A 191 -8.15 -14.43 -1.84
CA SER A 191 -9.38 -15.09 -2.30
C SER A 191 -9.37 -15.40 -3.79
N SER A 192 -8.64 -14.62 -4.59
CA SER A 192 -8.54 -14.77 -6.05
C SER A 192 -7.11 -14.96 -6.56
N GLY A 193 -6.20 -15.38 -5.68
CA GLY A 193 -4.80 -15.65 -5.98
C GLY A 193 -3.86 -14.46 -5.74
N GLY A 194 -2.57 -14.74 -5.89
CA GLY A 194 -1.48 -13.87 -5.48
C GLY A 194 -0.21 -14.24 -6.24
N ARG A 195 0.42 -13.28 -6.93
CA ARG A 195 1.60 -13.53 -7.74
C ARG A 195 2.84 -12.88 -7.13
N PHE A 196 3.79 -13.71 -6.73
CA PHE A 196 5.09 -13.35 -6.16
C PHE A 196 6.22 -13.78 -7.12
N GLU A 197 6.03 -13.57 -8.42
CA GLU A 197 7.02 -13.99 -9.41
C GLU A 197 8.21 -13.03 -9.44
N GLN A 198 9.43 -13.55 -9.45
CA GLN A 198 10.67 -12.74 -9.42
C GLN A 198 10.75 -11.78 -8.21
N VAL A 199 9.96 -12.02 -7.15
CA VAL A 199 10.08 -11.25 -5.90
C VAL A 199 11.41 -11.55 -5.22
N THR A 200 11.99 -10.56 -4.55
CA THR A 200 13.16 -10.76 -3.70
C THR A 200 12.83 -10.40 -2.25
N PHE A 201 12.97 -11.37 -1.35
CA PHE A 201 12.97 -11.17 0.10
C PHE A 201 14.40 -11.28 0.61
N ALA A 202 15.03 -10.15 0.95
CA ALA A 202 16.40 -10.12 1.43
C ALA A 202 16.52 -10.61 2.89
N LYS A 203 15.49 -10.34 3.70
CA LYS A 203 15.35 -10.85 5.07
C LYS A 203 14.23 -11.87 5.16
N ARG A 204 13.90 -12.26 6.39
CA ARG A 204 12.85 -13.22 6.70
C ARG A 204 11.49 -12.72 6.21
N VAL A 205 10.73 -13.63 5.58
CA VAL A 205 9.31 -13.42 5.27
C VAL A 205 8.44 -14.46 5.97
N ALA A 206 7.31 -14.02 6.53
CA ALA A 206 6.35 -14.89 7.20
C ALA A 206 5.05 -15.02 6.38
N PHE A 207 4.59 -16.26 6.21
CA PHE A 207 3.29 -16.63 5.61
C PHE A 207 2.54 -17.60 6.55
N TRP A 208 2.73 -17.45 7.86
CA TRP A 208 2.07 -18.29 8.85
C TRP A 208 0.56 -18.03 8.84
N ALA A 209 -0.27 -19.09 8.86
CA ALA A 209 -1.73 -18.99 8.84
C ALA A 209 -2.32 -18.18 7.65
N THR A 210 -1.55 -17.95 6.59
CA THR A 210 -2.07 -17.34 5.35
C THR A 210 -3.05 -18.28 4.67
N GLN A 211 -4.22 -17.75 4.29
CA GLN A 211 -5.29 -18.49 3.63
C GLN A 211 -5.30 -18.20 2.12
N PHE A 212 -5.53 -19.24 1.34
CA PHE A 212 -5.61 -19.18 -0.12
C PHE A 212 -6.95 -19.81 -0.54
N ASP A 213 -7.98 -18.96 -0.60
CA ASP A 213 -9.38 -19.39 -0.76
C ASP A 213 -9.78 -19.62 -2.22
N GLY A 214 -8.95 -19.18 -3.17
CA GLY A 214 -9.15 -19.34 -4.60
C GLY A 214 -8.01 -18.74 -5.42
N GLY A 215 -7.98 -19.05 -6.72
CA GLY A 215 -6.92 -18.62 -7.64
C GLY A 215 -5.57 -19.33 -7.42
N THR A 216 -4.58 -18.96 -8.24
CA THR A 216 -3.23 -19.53 -8.18
C THR A 216 -2.32 -18.64 -7.35
N ILE A 217 -1.48 -19.27 -6.52
CA ILE A 217 -0.33 -18.63 -5.87
C ILE A 217 0.94 -19.05 -6.59
N SER A 218 1.70 -18.07 -7.08
CA SER A 218 2.94 -18.33 -7.81
C SER A 218 4.12 -17.66 -7.11
N PHE A 219 5.18 -18.43 -6.86
CA PHE A 219 6.48 -17.94 -6.37
C PHE A 219 7.57 -18.23 -7.40
N ARG A 220 7.23 -18.27 -8.69
CA ARG A 220 8.17 -18.63 -9.74
C ARG A 220 9.32 -17.62 -9.75
N TYR A 221 10.55 -18.11 -9.69
CA TYR A 221 11.77 -17.28 -9.62
C TYR A 221 11.83 -16.35 -8.39
N ALA A 222 11.04 -16.60 -7.35
CA ALA A 222 11.17 -15.88 -6.08
C ALA A 222 12.51 -16.20 -5.40
N LEU A 223 13.13 -15.20 -4.80
CA LEU A 223 14.37 -15.32 -4.04
C LEU A 223 14.10 -15.07 -2.56
N PHE A 224 14.48 -16.02 -1.70
CA PHE A 224 14.39 -15.93 -0.24
C PHE A 224 15.80 -16.04 0.34
N LEU A 225 16.45 -14.91 0.65
CA LEU A 225 17.89 -14.91 0.97
C LEU A 225 18.19 -15.35 2.41
N GLU A 226 17.34 -14.99 3.38
CA GLU A 226 17.50 -15.36 4.79
C GLU A 226 16.41 -16.33 5.30
N GLY A 227 15.53 -16.80 4.41
CA GLY A 227 14.52 -17.83 4.68
C GLY A 227 13.09 -17.32 4.68
N ALA A 228 12.16 -18.28 4.60
CA ALA A 228 10.73 -18.03 4.56
C ALA A 228 10.01 -19.01 5.49
N PHE A 229 9.11 -18.49 6.31
CA PHE A 229 8.33 -19.28 7.26
C PHE A 229 6.94 -19.55 6.70
N PHE A 230 6.75 -20.78 6.25
CA PHE A 230 5.46 -21.34 5.85
C PHE A 230 5.09 -22.43 6.87
N ALA A 231 3.97 -22.36 7.60
CA ALA A 231 3.56 -23.49 8.46
C ALA A 231 2.04 -23.64 8.72
N SER A 232 1.62 -24.92 8.67
CA SER A 232 0.35 -25.66 8.94
C SER A 232 -0.96 -25.27 8.25
N PRO A 233 -1.72 -26.28 7.76
CA PRO A 233 -2.00 -26.42 6.33
C PRO A 233 -2.61 -25.13 5.81
N MET A 234 -2.06 -24.58 4.72
CA MET A 234 -2.80 -23.62 3.87
C MET A 234 -4.23 -24.16 3.72
N VAL A 235 -5.22 -23.65 4.47
CA VAL A 235 -6.53 -24.29 4.56
C VAL A 235 -7.26 -23.92 3.28
N SER A 236 -7.14 -24.77 2.27
CA SER A 236 -7.95 -24.67 1.07
C SER A 236 -9.35 -25.16 1.40
N ARG A 237 -10.37 -24.43 0.93
CA ARG A 237 -11.70 -25.03 0.75
C ARG A 237 -11.58 -26.28 -0.15
N PRO A 238 -12.40 -27.33 0.04
CA PRO A 238 -12.35 -28.52 -0.83
C PRO A 238 -12.52 -28.11 -2.30
N GLY A 239 -11.54 -28.43 -3.15
CA GLY A 239 -11.61 -28.20 -4.61
C GLY A 239 -10.58 -27.25 -5.22
N VAL A 240 -9.69 -26.61 -4.44
CA VAL A 240 -8.62 -25.74 -4.96
C VAL A 240 -7.33 -26.55 -5.17
N GLU A 241 -6.89 -26.70 -6.42
CA GLU A 241 -5.61 -27.34 -6.78
C GLU A 241 -4.44 -26.48 -6.28
N LYS A 242 -3.67 -27.00 -5.31
CA LYS A 242 -2.44 -26.35 -4.85
C LYS A 242 -1.29 -26.69 -5.81
N ARG A 243 -0.87 -25.73 -6.63
CA ARG A 243 0.43 -25.81 -7.32
C ARG A 243 1.34 -24.68 -6.85
N VAL A 244 2.03 -24.91 -5.73
CA VAL A 244 3.20 -24.11 -5.37
C VAL A 244 4.33 -24.54 -6.31
N GLU A 245 4.52 -23.83 -7.41
CA GLU A 245 5.65 -24.05 -8.33
C GLU A 245 6.94 -23.46 -7.72
N THR A 246 7.43 -24.05 -6.63
CA THR A 246 8.80 -23.80 -6.17
C THR A 246 9.72 -24.73 -6.95
N ARG A 247 10.44 -24.22 -7.96
CA ARG A 247 11.70 -24.86 -8.35
C ARG A 247 12.68 -24.62 -7.20
N GLN A 248 12.76 -25.58 -6.27
CA GLN A 248 13.89 -25.69 -5.35
C GLN A 248 15.16 -25.99 -6.17
N GLU A 249 15.75 -24.96 -6.78
CA GLU A 249 17.08 -25.03 -7.42
C GLU A 249 18.12 -24.18 -6.67
N LEU A 250 17.82 -23.73 -5.45
CA LEU A 250 18.70 -22.83 -4.68
C LEU A 250 19.49 -23.50 -3.54
N SER A 251 19.36 -24.81 -3.29
CA SER A 251 20.27 -25.50 -2.36
C SER A 251 21.60 -25.92 -3.01
N ARG A 252 21.85 -25.52 -4.27
CA ARG A 252 23.00 -26.02 -5.06
C ARG A 252 23.59 -25.04 -6.08
N MET A 253 23.29 -23.74 -5.97
CA MET A 253 23.99 -22.71 -6.75
C MET A 253 25.02 -22.02 -5.85
N THR A 254 26.28 -22.21 -6.23
CA THR A 254 27.52 -21.87 -5.53
C THR A 254 27.68 -20.39 -5.19
N LYS A 255 28.45 -20.10 -4.14
CA LYS A 255 28.89 -18.78 -3.62
C LYS A 255 29.13 -17.63 -4.63
N GLU A 256 29.33 -17.91 -5.92
CA GLU A 256 29.51 -16.92 -6.98
C GLU A 256 28.19 -16.30 -7.51
N SER A 257 27.07 -17.04 -7.52
CA SER A 257 25.76 -16.47 -7.90
C SER A 257 25.19 -15.54 -6.84
N ASP A 258 25.48 -15.82 -5.56
CA ASP A 258 25.14 -14.93 -4.44
C ASP A 258 25.91 -13.61 -4.55
N GLU A 259 27.20 -13.63 -4.92
CA GLU A 259 27.97 -12.40 -5.14
C GLU A 259 27.45 -11.56 -6.31
N ILE A 260 26.97 -12.18 -7.39
CA ILE A 260 26.44 -11.46 -8.56
C ILE A 260 25.04 -10.89 -8.28
N LEU A 261 24.16 -11.65 -7.62
CA LEU A 261 22.84 -11.17 -7.20
C LEU A 261 22.95 -10.07 -6.15
N ILE A 262 23.81 -10.24 -5.13
CA ILE A 262 24.13 -9.20 -4.13
C ILE A 262 24.76 -7.98 -4.80
N ARG A 263 25.66 -8.14 -5.78
CA ARG A 263 26.21 -7.00 -6.52
C ARG A 263 25.16 -6.29 -7.37
N SER A 264 24.23 -7.02 -7.97
CA SER A 264 23.15 -6.45 -8.78
C SER A 264 22.08 -5.74 -7.93
N SER A 265 21.74 -6.29 -6.76
CA SER A 265 20.88 -5.62 -5.79
C SER A 265 21.58 -4.43 -5.15
N TYR A 266 22.89 -4.51 -4.90
CA TYR A 266 23.70 -3.39 -4.40
C TYR A 266 23.88 -2.28 -5.44
N THR A 267 23.98 -2.59 -6.74
CA THR A 267 23.98 -1.59 -7.81
C THR A 267 22.59 -0.97 -8.02
N MET A 268 21.50 -1.74 -7.87
CA MET A 268 20.14 -1.19 -7.87
C MET A 268 19.85 -0.35 -6.64
N GLU A 269 20.26 -0.78 -5.44
CA GLU A 269 20.19 0.01 -4.21
C GLU A 269 21.02 1.30 -4.34
N LYS A 270 22.13 1.29 -5.09
CA LYS A 270 22.86 2.52 -5.47
C LYS A 270 22.10 3.39 -6.47
N LEU A 271 21.39 2.79 -7.42
CA LEU A 271 20.59 3.49 -8.43
C LEU A 271 19.34 4.13 -7.81
N ASP A 272 18.68 3.42 -6.89
CA ASP A 272 17.54 3.89 -6.12
C ASP A 272 18.00 4.93 -5.10
N ARG A 273 19.16 4.74 -4.43
CA ARG A 273 19.81 5.80 -3.65
C ARG A 273 20.20 7.01 -4.49
N HIS A 274 20.46 6.85 -5.79
CA HIS A 274 20.70 7.97 -6.71
C HIS A 274 19.40 8.72 -7.01
N ILE A 275 18.27 8.04 -7.19
CA ILE A 275 16.94 8.66 -7.29
C ILE A 275 16.63 9.42 -5.99
N VAL A 276 16.90 8.81 -4.83
CA VAL A 276 16.81 9.44 -3.50
C VAL A 276 17.74 10.65 -3.37
N ALA A 277 18.97 10.57 -3.89
CA ALA A 277 19.92 11.67 -3.88
C ALA A 277 19.49 12.81 -4.81
N ILE A 278 18.87 12.51 -5.95
CA ILE A 278 18.27 13.50 -6.86
C ILE A 278 17.08 14.17 -6.16
N ALA A 279 16.21 13.42 -5.51
CA ALA A 279 15.09 13.95 -4.71
C ALA A 279 15.58 14.83 -3.55
N LYS A 280 16.67 14.44 -2.86
CA LYS A 280 17.35 15.25 -1.83
C LYS A 280 18.04 16.48 -2.41
N LYS A 281 18.58 16.43 -3.63
CA LYS A 281 19.24 17.59 -4.27
C LYS A 281 18.22 18.65 -4.71
N LEU A 282 17.03 18.24 -5.11
CA LEU A 282 15.89 19.13 -5.37
C LEU A 282 15.41 19.87 -4.11
N ARG A 283 15.69 19.34 -2.90
CA ARG A 283 15.50 20.02 -1.59
C ARG A 283 16.33 21.30 -1.47
N CYS A 284 17.58 21.27 -1.95
CA CYS A 284 18.50 22.41 -1.84
C CYS A 284 18.18 23.52 -2.84
N GLN A 285 17.73 23.17 -4.06
CA GLN A 285 17.43 24.18 -5.07
C GLN A 285 16.18 25.01 -4.73
N LYS A 286 15.12 24.43 -4.14
CA LYS A 286 13.93 25.22 -3.72
C LYS A 286 14.18 26.18 -2.56
N ARG A 287 15.17 25.92 -1.69
CA ARG A 287 15.57 26.88 -0.63
C ARG A 287 16.31 28.11 -1.15
N SER A 288 16.77 28.10 -2.40
CA SER A 288 17.48 29.24 -3.02
C SER A 288 16.56 30.28 -3.68
N TRP A 289 15.25 30.03 -3.75
CA TRP A 289 14.27 30.94 -4.39
C TRP A 289 13.32 31.61 -3.39
N LEU A 290 13.62 31.53 -2.08
CA LEU A 290 12.84 32.13 -0.99
C LEU A 290 13.69 33.07 -0.10
N ILE A 291 14.75 33.66 -0.66
CA ILE A 291 15.48 34.80 -0.07
C ILE A 291 15.50 35.92 -1.09
#